data_AF-A0A7I0JSK4-F1
#
_entry.id   AF-A0A7I0JSK4-F1
#
_cell.length_a   1.000
_cell.length_b   1.000
_cell.length_c   1.000
_cell.angle_alpha   90.00
_cell.angle_beta   90.00
_cell.angle_gamma   90.00
#
_symmetry.space_group_name_H-M   'P 1'
#
loop_
_entity.id
_entity.type
_entity.pdbx_description
1 polymer ?
#
loop_
_entity_poly.entity_id
_entity_poly.type
_entity_poly.pdbx_seq_one_letter_code
_entity_poly.pdbx_strand_id
1 'polypeptide(L)'
;MSFKSLDELRAACLDLPAGSDTAANAVARRQDTLTKPQGSLGRLETISAWLGRWQGRDMPRLDKVKVFVFAGNHGVTAQGVSAFPSEVTVQMVANFAGGGAAINQLARIAGADLDVIPLDLDHPTGDFTEVPAMDEKAFLAAVSAGHDAVTKDIDLVCFGEMGIGNTTPAAAISAALFGGGAEKWTGRGTGVDDAGLKRKVTTIEAGLKRHADALSDPLKIAAALGGRELAAIFGATLAARRNNVPVLLDGFVCTAAAAPLARLHPTGLAHTIAAHVSAESGHRRLLEALGLPPLLDLGMRLGEGSGACLAVNIVRSALECHARMASFAEAGVSEK
;
A
#
# COMPACT_ATOMS: atom_id res chain seq x y z
N MET A 1 6.10 -0.19 18.74
CA MET A 1 7.56 -0.03 18.64
C MET A 1 7.80 1.40 18.20
N SER A 2 8.50 2.18 19.03
CA SER A 2 8.86 3.55 18.67
C SER A 2 10.31 3.57 18.22
N PHE A 3 10.54 3.82 16.93
CA PHE A 3 11.88 4.01 16.38
C PHE A 3 12.47 5.32 16.92
N LYS A 4 13.70 5.29 17.44
CA LYS A 4 14.35 6.45 18.07
C LYS A 4 15.21 7.28 17.12
N SER A 5 15.59 6.71 15.98
CA SER A 5 16.36 7.40 14.94
C SER A 5 16.09 6.80 13.55
N LEU A 6 16.45 7.54 12.49
CA LEU A 6 16.44 7.02 11.12
C LEU A 6 17.35 5.80 10.95
N ASP A 7 18.45 5.69 11.70
CA ASP A 7 19.35 4.54 11.64
C ASP A 7 18.71 3.27 12.21
N GLU A 8 17.97 3.39 13.31
CA GLU A 8 17.21 2.26 13.87
C GLU A 8 16.13 1.79 12.89
N LEU A 9 15.39 2.73 12.30
CA LEU A 9 14.40 2.42 11.26
C LEU A 9 15.04 1.76 10.03
N ARG A 10 16.20 2.27 9.59
CA ARG A 10 16.94 1.68 8.47
C ARG A 10 17.39 0.26 8.76
N ALA A 11 17.97 0.02 9.94
CA ALA A 11 18.35 -1.33 10.37
C ALA A 11 17.13 -2.27 10.34
N ALA A 12 15.98 -1.80 10.82
CA ALA A 12 14.74 -2.56 10.76
C ALA A 12 14.28 -2.88 9.32
N CYS A 13 14.51 -1.97 8.36
CA CYS A 13 14.19 -2.17 6.95
C CYS A 13 15.13 -3.12 6.21
N LEU A 14 16.34 -3.34 6.72
CA LEU A 14 17.35 -4.20 6.10
C LEU A 14 17.30 -5.65 6.59
N ASP A 15 16.81 -5.87 7.81
CA ASP A 15 16.72 -7.19 8.43
C ASP A 15 15.30 -7.80 8.24
N LEU A 16 14.88 -8.13 7.02
CA LEU A 16 13.51 -8.59 6.78
C LEU A 16 13.39 -10.13 6.76
N PRO A 17 12.38 -10.73 7.44
CA PRO A 17 12.22 -12.19 7.45
C PRO A 17 11.92 -12.75 6.07
N ALA A 18 12.41 -13.92 5.67
CA ALA A 18 12.21 -14.42 4.30
C ALA A 18 10.79 -14.98 4.00
N GLY A 19 9.96 -15.24 5.03
CA GLY A 19 8.75 -16.06 4.92
C GLY A 19 9.08 -17.56 4.85
N SER A 20 8.07 -18.42 4.70
CA SER A 20 8.23 -19.89 4.70
C SER A 20 8.14 -20.49 3.30
N ASP A 21 9.30 -20.80 2.70
CA ASP A 21 9.37 -21.56 1.45
C ASP A 21 8.75 -22.95 1.59
N THR A 22 8.90 -23.58 2.76
CA THR A 22 8.30 -24.89 3.06
C THR A 22 6.77 -24.85 2.93
N ALA A 23 6.13 -23.82 3.51
CA ALA A 23 4.69 -23.64 3.43
C ALA A 23 4.22 -23.31 2.01
N ALA A 24 4.92 -22.39 1.33
CA ALA A 24 4.63 -22.04 -0.06
C ALA A 24 4.71 -23.27 -0.99
N ASN A 25 5.75 -24.09 -0.83
CA ASN A 25 5.94 -25.31 -1.61
C ASN A 25 4.90 -26.39 -1.26
N ALA A 26 4.44 -26.45 -0.01
CA ALA A 26 3.36 -27.35 0.38
C ALA A 26 2.02 -26.96 -0.28
N VAL A 27 1.69 -25.67 -0.29
CA VAL A 27 0.53 -25.14 -1.02
C VAL A 27 0.63 -25.49 -2.51
N ALA A 28 1.78 -25.22 -3.14
CA ALA A 28 1.99 -25.49 -4.56
C ALA A 28 1.83 -26.98 -4.89
N ARG A 29 2.44 -27.88 -4.10
CA ARG A 29 2.28 -29.34 -4.28
C ARG A 29 0.81 -29.75 -4.18
N ARG A 30 0.04 -29.21 -3.24
CA ARG A 30 -1.39 -29.48 -3.16
C ARG A 30 -2.12 -28.97 -4.41
N GLN A 31 -1.82 -27.77 -4.90
CA GLN A 31 -2.43 -27.23 -6.12
C GLN A 31 -2.26 -28.15 -7.34
N ASP A 32 -1.14 -28.88 -7.44
CA ASP A 32 -0.86 -29.81 -8.54
C ASP A 32 -1.68 -31.11 -8.46
N THR A 33 -2.25 -31.43 -7.29
CA THR A 33 -3.09 -32.63 -7.08
C THR A 33 -4.58 -32.39 -7.24
N LEU A 34 -5.02 -31.12 -7.24
CA LEU A 34 -6.43 -30.76 -7.37
C LEU A 34 -7.00 -31.16 -8.72
N THR A 35 -8.28 -31.54 -8.80
CA THR A 35 -8.97 -32.02 -10.01
C THR A 35 -9.12 -30.93 -11.08
N LYS A 36 -8.00 -30.54 -11.67
CA LYS A 36 -7.84 -29.52 -12.72
C LYS A 36 -6.53 -29.76 -13.47
N PRO A 37 -6.38 -29.32 -14.73
CA PRO A 37 -5.07 -29.27 -15.37
C PRO A 37 -4.09 -28.41 -14.56
N GLN A 38 -2.82 -28.81 -14.49
CA GLN A 38 -1.78 -28.07 -13.77
C GLN A 38 -1.71 -26.61 -14.26
N GLY A 39 -1.67 -25.67 -13.32
CA GLY A 39 -1.61 -24.23 -13.61
C GLY A 39 -2.88 -23.59 -14.21
N SER A 40 -3.96 -24.35 -14.43
CA SER A 40 -5.17 -23.85 -15.11
C SER A 40 -5.95 -22.76 -14.36
N LEU A 41 -5.74 -22.61 -13.04
CA LEU A 41 -6.30 -21.48 -12.28
C LEU A 41 -5.36 -20.25 -12.24
N GLY A 42 -4.21 -20.33 -12.89
CA GLY A 42 -3.28 -19.22 -13.07
C GLY A 42 -2.90 -18.52 -11.76
N ARG A 43 -3.20 -17.22 -11.68
CA ARG A 43 -2.86 -16.36 -10.52
C ARG A 43 -3.51 -16.81 -9.21
N LEU A 44 -4.65 -17.51 -9.21
CA LEU A 44 -5.25 -18.00 -7.97
C LEU A 44 -4.33 -19.03 -7.27
N GLU A 45 -3.57 -19.80 -8.04
CA GLU A 45 -2.63 -20.78 -7.49
C GLU A 45 -1.45 -20.07 -6.81
N THR A 46 -0.89 -19.04 -7.46
CA THR A 46 0.24 -18.29 -6.90
C THR A 46 -0.16 -17.39 -5.73
N ILE A 47 -1.39 -16.88 -5.70
CA ILE A 47 -1.95 -16.15 -4.55
C ILE A 47 -2.04 -17.07 -3.33
N SER A 48 -2.51 -18.30 -3.51
CA SER A 48 -2.60 -19.27 -2.41
C SER A 48 -1.20 -19.58 -1.84
N ALA A 49 -0.23 -19.81 -2.72
CA ALA A 49 1.16 -20.07 -2.30
C ALA A 49 1.80 -18.86 -1.62
N TRP A 50 1.50 -17.65 -2.08
CA TRP A 50 1.91 -16.40 -1.43
C TRP A 50 1.32 -16.26 -0.03
N LEU A 51 0.02 -16.53 0.15
CA LEU A 51 -0.60 -16.54 1.48
C LEU A 51 0.08 -17.57 2.39
N GLY A 52 0.30 -18.79 1.90
CA GLY A 52 0.95 -19.85 2.67
C GLY A 52 2.37 -19.50 3.09
N ARG A 53 3.15 -18.85 2.20
CA ARG A 53 4.50 -18.36 2.50
C ARG A 53 4.50 -17.46 3.72
N TRP A 54 3.62 -16.46 3.73
CA TRP A 54 3.63 -15.41 4.74
C TRP A 54 2.96 -15.87 6.02
N GLN A 55 1.85 -16.59 5.94
CA GLN A 55 1.22 -17.13 7.15
C GLN A 55 1.99 -18.32 7.76
N GLY A 56 2.95 -18.90 7.02
CA GLY A 56 3.73 -20.06 7.45
C GLY A 56 2.90 -21.34 7.51
N ARG A 57 1.90 -21.49 6.64
CA ARG A 57 0.91 -22.58 6.65
C ARG A 57 0.71 -23.16 5.27
N ASP A 58 0.59 -24.47 5.19
CA ASP A 58 0.21 -25.19 3.96
C ASP A 58 -1.28 -25.03 3.65
N MET A 59 -2.10 -24.77 4.67
CA MET A 59 -3.50 -24.36 4.58
C MET A 59 -3.63 -22.93 5.12
N PRO A 60 -3.38 -21.90 4.29
CA PRO A 60 -3.58 -20.51 4.70
C PRO A 60 -5.05 -20.23 5.06
N ARG A 61 -5.32 -19.10 5.72
CA ARG A 61 -6.67 -18.67 6.11
C ARG A 61 -6.87 -17.17 5.92
N LEU A 62 -8.11 -16.70 6.01
CA LEU A 62 -8.47 -15.28 5.93
C LEU A 62 -9.60 -14.95 6.91
N ASP A 63 -9.49 -15.40 8.16
CA ASP A 63 -10.53 -15.19 9.16
C ASP A 63 -10.48 -13.76 9.68
N LYS A 64 -9.28 -13.20 9.85
CA LYS A 64 -9.05 -11.82 10.30
C LYS A 64 -8.44 -10.98 9.19
N VAL A 65 -9.27 -10.26 8.45
CA VAL A 65 -8.84 -9.28 7.44
C VAL A 65 -9.05 -7.88 7.98
N LYS A 66 -8.01 -7.04 7.93
CA LYS A 66 -8.07 -5.64 8.37
C LYS A 66 -7.85 -4.70 7.19
N VAL A 67 -8.62 -3.62 7.15
CA VAL A 67 -8.35 -2.45 6.31
C VAL A 67 -7.93 -1.32 7.24
N PHE A 68 -6.73 -0.77 7.03
CA PHE A 68 -6.28 0.42 7.72
C PHE A 68 -6.32 1.61 6.77
N VAL A 69 -7.09 2.64 7.13
CA VAL A 69 -7.09 3.93 6.42
C VAL A 69 -6.38 4.95 7.28
N PHE A 70 -5.18 5.34 6.87
CA PHE A 70 -4.43 6.41 7.55
C PHE A 70 -4.82 7.77 6.97
N ALA A 71 -5.18 8.72 7.83
CA ALA A 71 -5.59 10.04 7.38
C ALA A 71 -4.60 11.13 7.79
N GLY A 72 -4.22 12.01 6.86
CA GLY A 72 -3.22 13.07 7.07
C GLY A 72 -3.50 14.31 6.23
N ASN A 73 -3.15 15.49 6.76
CA ASN A 73 -3.25 16.76 6.04
C ASN A 73 -1.86 17.27 5.61
N HIS A 74 -1.80 17.99 4.48
CA HIS A 74 -0.54 18.40 3.86
C HIS A 74 -0.42 19.91 3.69
N GLY A 75 0.73 20.49 4.05
CA GLY A 75 1.00 21.91 3.81
C GLY A 75 1.07 22.27 2.33
N VAL A 76 1.48 21.33 1.47
CA VAL A 76 1.58 21.54 0.01
C VAL A 76 0.25 21.91 -0.65
N THR A 77 -0.90 21.69 0.02
CA THR A 77 -2.20 22.16 -0.51
C THR A 77 -2.25 23.67 -0.68
N ALA A 78 -1.42 24.43 0.04
CA ALA A 78 -1.26 25.88 -0.13
C ALA A 78 -0.84 26.28 -1.56
N GLN A 79 -0.22 25.36 -2.32
CA GLN A 79 0.19 25.55 -3.71
C GLN A 79 -0.95 25.32 -4.73
N GLY A 80 -2.19 25.08 -4.28
CA GLY A 80 -3.35 24.92 -5.17
C GLY A 80 -3.30 23.63 -6.00
N VAL A 81 -2.80 22.55 -5.40
CA VAL A 81 -2.57 21.23 -6.02
C VAL A 81 -3.77 20.27 -5.94
N SER A 82 -4.86 20.68 -5.29
CA SER A 82 -6.10 19.91 -5.20
C SER A 82 -7.29 20.74 -5.67
N ALA A 83 -8.34 20.04 -6.12
CA ALA A 83 -9.64 20.65 -6.43
C ALA A 83 -10.53 20.87 -5.19
N PHE A 84 -10.15 20.28 -4.05
CA PHE A 84 -10.92 20.32 -2.81
C PHE A 84 -10.13 21.02 -1.70
N PRO A 85 -10.81 21.67 -0.73
CA PRO A 85 -10.16 22.27 0.44
C PRO A 85 -9.69 21.17 1.42
N SER A 86 -8.66 21.48 2.22
CA SER A 86 -8.05 20.54 3.18
C SER A 86 -9.03 20.03 4.25
N GLU A 87 -10.05 20.81 4.59
CA GLU A 87 -11.12 20.43 5.53
C GLU A 87 -11.87 19.16 5.13
N VAL A 88 -11.89 18.81 3.82
CA VAL A 88 -12.53 17.59 3.32
C VAL A 88 -11.89 16.33 3.91
N THR A 89 -10.61 16.36 4.31
CA THR A 89 -9.98 15.23 5.02
C THR A 89 -10.74 14.88 6.30
N VAL A 90 -11.05 15.88 7.14
CA VAL A 90 -11.76 15.68 8.41
C VAL A 90 -13.21 15.25 8.16
N GLN A 91 -13.86 15.83 7.14
CA GLN A 91 -15.22 15.45 6.74
C GLN A 91 -15.31 14.00 6.27
N MET A 92 -14.32 13.53 5.51
CA MET A 92 -14.25 12.14 5.07
C MET A 92 -13.97 11.19 6.23
N VAL A 93 -13.12 11.57 7.18
CA VAL A 93 -12.93 10.79 8.41
C VAL A 93 -14.25 10.62 9.18
N ALA A 94 -15.04 11.69 9.30
CA ALA A 94 -16.38 11.61 9.88
C ALA A 94 -17.32 10.72 9.04
N ASN A 95 -17.24 10.78 7.71
CA ASN A 95 -18.02 9.92 6.81
C ASN A 95 -17.67 8.43 6.98
N PHE A 96 -16.39 8.09 7.13
CA PHE A 96 -15.96 6.71 7.42
C PHE A 96 -16.53 6.21 8.74
N ALA A 97 -16.47 7.04 9.79
CA ALA A 97 -17.04 6.73 11.10
C ALA A 97 -18.57 6.55 11.04
N GLY A 98 -19.25 7.32 10.17
CA GLY A 98 -20.67 7.20 9.89
C GLY A 98 -21.06 6.02 8.98
N GLY A 99 -20.09 5.26 8.45
CA GLY A 99 -20.37 4.11 7.56
C GLY A 99 -20.74 4.49 6.13
N GLY A 100 -20.58 5.76 5.74
CA GLY A 100 -21.13 6.31 4.49
C GLY A 100 -20.21 6.22 3.26
N ALA A 101 -18.93 5.85 3.43
CA ALA A 101 -17.99 5.82 2.32
C ALA A 101 -18.00 4.49 1.54
N ALA A 102 -17.41 4.51 0.35
CA ALA A 102 -17.30 3.31 -0.49
C ALA A 102 -16.50 2.21 0.21
N ILE A 103 -15.41 2.56 0.91
CA ILE A 103 -14.62 1.57 1.66
C ILE A 103 -15.44 0.85 2.74
N ASN A 104 -16.37 1.53 3.43
CA ASN A 104 -17.24 0.89 4.41
C ASN A 104 -18.07 -0.24 3.78
N GLN A 105 -18.60 0.02 2.57
CA GLN A 105 -19.42 -0.96 1.86
C GLN A 105 -18.61 -2.14 1.35
N LEU A 106 -17.40 -1.87 0.84
CA LEU A 106 -16.48 -2.90 0.36
C LEU A 106 -15.97 -3.77 1.51
N ALA A 107 -15.60 -3.16 2.64
CA ALA A 107 -15.16 -3.87 3.85
C ALA A 107 -16.23 -4.82 4.36
N ARG A 108 -17.50 -4.37 4.40
CA ARG A 108 -18.64 -5.20 4.77
C ARG A 108 -18.77 -6.44 3.89
N ILE A 109 -18.68 -6.30 2.57
CA ILE A 109 -18.80 -7.44 1.64
C ILE A 109 -17.58 -8.36 1.69
N ALA A 110 -16.38 -7.79 1.86
CA ALA A 110 -15.14 -8.54 1.99
C ALA A 110 -15.00 -9.30 3.32
N GLY A 111 -15.87 -9.03 4.30
CA GLY A 111 -15.73 -9.52 5.67
C GLY A 111 -14.43 -9.05 6.29
N ALA A 112 -14.12 -7.75 6.13
CA ALA A 112 -12.93 -7.11 6.66
C ALA A 112 -13.34 -6.01 7.66
N ASP A 113 -12.60 -5.88 8.76
CA ASP A 113 -12.81 -4.77 9.67
C ASP A 113 -12.07 -3.54 9.16
N LEU A 114 -12.72 -2.39 9.22
CA LEU A 114 -12.15 -1.10 8.83
C LEU A 114 -11.74 -0.30 10.07
N ASP A 115 -10.46 0.05 10.14
CA ASP A 115 -9.88 0.91 11.17
C ASP A 115 -9.35 2.19 10.51
N VAL A 116 -9.90 3.35 10.91
CA VAL A 116 -9.50 4.67 10.41
C VAL A 116 -8.63 5.35 11.45
N ILE A 117 -7.41 5.72 11.07
CA ILE A 117 -6.39 6.24 11.98
C ILE A 117 -6.03 7.68 11.55
N PRO A 118 -6.64 8.71 12.17
CA PRO A 118 -6.26 10.10 11.93
C PRO A 118 -4.90 10.42 12.53
N LEU A 119 -4.05 11.11 11.77
CA LEU A 119 -2.68 11.47 12.15
C LEU A 119 -2.53 12.99 12.22
N ASP A 120 -2.86 13.56 13.38
CA ASP A 120 -2.67 15.00 13.68
C ASP A 120 -3.28 15.92 12.60
N LEU A 121 -4.58 15.76 12.36
CA LEU A 121 -5.27 16.42 11.24
C LEU A 121 -5.35 17.94 11.40
N ASP A 122 -5.30 18.46 12.63
CA ASP A 122 -5.34 19.89 12.92
C ASP A 122 -4.04 20.60 12.50
N HIS A 123 -2.92 19.87 12.42
CA HIS A 123 -1.61 20.40 12.04
C HIS A 123 -1.13 19.73 10.75
N PRO A 124 -1.37 20.33 9.56
CA PRO A 124 -0.84 19.77 8.31
C PRO A 124 0.68 19.60 8.37
N THR A 125 1.23 18.71 7.55
CA THR A 125 2.68 18.64 7.35
C THR A 125 3.22 19.97 6.84
N GLY A 126 4.55 20.16 6.88
CA GLY A 126 5.19 21.26 6.15
C GLY A 126 4.83 21.25 4.66
N ASP A 127 4.80 22.43 4.04
CA ASP A 127 4.83 22.54 2.59
C ASP A 127 6.24 22.18 2.12
N PHE A 128 6.36 21.04 1.42
CA PHE A 128 7.66 20.53 1.02
C PHE A 128 8.43 21.45 0.05
N THR A 129 7.76 22.45 -0.53
CA THR A 129 8.41 23.47 -1.37
C THR A 129 9.15 24.53 -0.55
N GLU A 130 8.81 24.68 0.72
CA GLU A 130 9.33 25.72 1.63
C GLU A 130 10.10 25.16 2.83
N VAL A 131 9.74 23.98 3.33
CA VAL A 131 10.36 23.28 4.48
C VAL A 131 10.24 21.77 4.27
N PRO A 132 10.92 20.88 5.01
CA PRO A 132 10.59 19.46 4.97
C PRO A 132 9.13 19.21 5.37
N ALA A 133 8.45 18.24 4.76
CA ALA A 133 7.10 17.85 5.16
C ALA A 133 7.04 17.44 6.64
N MET A 134 8.04 16.68 7.09
CA MET A 134 8.22 16.29 8.48
C MET A 134 9.69 16.42 8.87
N ASP A 135 9.94 16.83 10.12
CA ASP A 135 11.25 16.59 10.74
C ASP A 135 11.41 15.10 11.09
N GLU A 136 12.61 14.70 11.52
CA GLU A 136 12.89 13.30 11.85
C GLU A 136 11.95 12.76 12.94
N LYS A 137 11.68 13.56 13.98
CA LYS A 137 10.83 13.14 15.10
C LYS A 137 9.39 12.90 14.64
N ALA A 138 8.82 13.83 13.87
CA ALA A 138 7.48 13.72 13.33
C ALA A 138 7.36 12.55 12.34
N PHE A 139 8.37 12.35 11.49
CA PHE A 139 8.42 11.23 10.57
C PHE A 139 8.43 9.89 11.32
N LEU A 140 9.34 9.71 12.29
CA LEU A 140 9.42 8.48 13.07
C LEU A 140 8.16 8.22 13.91
N ALA A 141 7.50 9.27 14.41
CA ALA A 141 6.22 9.15 15.11
C ALA A 141 5.11 8.62 14.17
N ALA A 142 5.01 9.16 12.96
CA ALA A 142 4.04 8.70 11.97
C ALA A 142 4.33 7.26 11.50
N VAL A 143 5.60 6.92 11.26
CA VAL A 143 6.02 5.53 10.96
C VAL A 143 5.63 4.59 12.10
N SER A 144 5.89 4.98 13.35
CA SER A 144 5.56 4.17 14.52
C SER A 144 4.05 3.96 14.67
N ALA A 145 3.23 4.98 14.37
CA ALA A 145 1.77 4.86 14.42
C ALA A 145 1.24 3.79 13.45
N GLY A 146 1.76 3.77 12.22
CA GLY A 146 1.40 2.71 11.26
C GLY A 146 1.97 1.35 11.61
N HIS A 147 3.22 1.30 12.09
CA HIS A 147 3.86 0.07 12.54
C HIS A 147 3.05 -0.59 13.67
N ASP A 148 2.53 0.19 14.61
CA ASP A 148 1.86 -0.31 15.80
C ASP A 148 0.41 -0.75 15.55
N ALA A 149 -0.17 -0.33 14.42
CA ALA A 149 -1.50 -0.77 13.99
C ALA A 149 -1.51 -2.25 13.54
N VAL A 150 -0.40 -2.77 12.99
CA VAL A 150 -0.36 -4.11 12.40
C VAL A 150 0.13 -5.15 13.42
N THR A 151 -0.77 -6.01 13.88
CA THR A 151 -0.48 -7.08 14.83
C THR A 151 -0.33 -8.45 14.15
N LYS A 152 0.37 -9.37 14.82
CA LYS A 152 0.68 -10.72 14.30
C LYS A 152 -0.52 -11.65 14.13
N ASP A 153 -1.66 -11.33 14.71
CA ASP A 153 -2.86 -12.17 14.65
C ASP A 153 -3.75 -11.87 13.44
N ILE A 154 -3.42 -10.84 12.65
CA ILE A 154 -4.09 -10.51 11.39
C ILE A 154 -3.64 -11.48 10.30
N ASP A 155 -4.59 -12.00 9.51
CA ASP A 155 -4.29 -12.94 8.43
C ASP A 155 -3.97 -12.24 7.10
N LEU A 156 -4.51 -11.02 6.89
CA LEU A 156 -4.27 -10.17 5.72
C LEU A 156 -4.59 -8.69 6.06
N VAL A 157 -3.74 -7.76 5.61
CA VAL A 157 -4.01 -6.33 5.72
C VAL A 157 -4.22 -5.69 4.35
N CYS A 158 -5.14 -4.73 4.29
CA CYS A 158 -5.33 -3.80 3.17
C CYS A 158 -4.94 -2.41 3.66
N PHE A 159 -4.15 -1.69 2.87
CA PHE A 159 -3.82 -0.29 3.20
C PHE A 159 -4.60 0.67 2.33
N GLY A 160 -5.12 1.71 2.99
CA GLY A 160 -5.76 2.85 2.40
C GLY A 160 -5.23 4.14 3.02
N GLU A 161 -5.54 5.24 2.37
CA GLU A 161 -5.21 6.58 2.81
C GLU A 161 -6.40 7.52 2.67
N MET A 162 -6.34 8.63 3.39
CA MET A 162 -7.19 9.78 3.16
C MET A 162 -6.39 11.06 3.41
N GLY A 163 -6.15 11.87 2.38
CA GLY A 163 -5.47 13.14 2.54
C GLY A 163 -5.66 14.04 1.33
N ILE A 164 -6.26 15.21 1.53
CA ILE A 164 -6.39 16.16 0.43
C ILE A 164 -5.01 16.62 -0.04
N GLY A 165 -4.76 16.45 -1.34
CA GLY A 165 -3.51 16.83 -1.99
C GLY A 165 -2.43 15.75 -2.00
N ASN A 166 -2.63 14.59 -1.37
CA ASN A 166 -1.60 13.57 -1.16
C ASN A 166 -1.09 12.83 -2.42
N THR A 167 -1.80 12.92 -3.54
CA THR A 167 -1.28 12.48 -4.84
C THR A 167 -0.04 13.28 -5.27
N THR A 168 0.13 14.51 -4.75
CA THR A 168 1.31 15.35 -4.98
C THR A 168 2.56 14.81 -4.27
N PRO A 169 2.58 14.57 -2.94
CA PRO A 169 3.70 13.91 -2.27
C PRO A 169 3.95 12.48 -2.79
N ALA A 170 2.91 11.72 -3.15
CA ALA A 170 3.08 10.40 -3.79
C ALA A 170 3.87 10.47 -5.11
N ALA A 171 3.54 11.45 -5.97
CA ALA A 171 4.28 11.70 -7.20
C ALA A 171 5.71 12.21 -6.94
N ALA A 172 5.90 13.07 -5.93
CA ALA A 172 7.22 13.56 -5.53
C ALA A 172 8.15 12.44 -5.04
N ILE A 173 7.65 11.55 -4.18
CA ILE A 173 8.40 10.36 -3.73
C ILE A 173 8.74 9.46 -4.92
N SER A 174 7.78 9.21 -5.81
CA SER A 174 8.00 8.37 -6.99
C SER A 174 9.08 8.96 -7.92
N ALA A 175 9.03 10.28 -8.15
CA ALA A 175 10.03 11.00 -8.92
C ALA A 175 11.42 10.96 -8.28
N ALA A 176 11.51 11.14 -6.97
CA ALA A 176 12.76 11.08 -6.23
C ALA A 176 13.40 9.68 -6.25
N LEU A 177 12.59 8.63 -6.08
CA LEU A 177 13.09 7.26 -5.98
C LEU A 177 13.45 6.62 -7.34
N PHE A 178 12.70 6.97 -8.40
CA PHE A 178 12.76 6.28 -9.70
C PHE A 178 13.12 7.20 -10.88
N GLY A 179 13.32 8.50 -10.63
CA GLY A 179 13.73 9.48 -11.64
C GLY A 179 12.67 9.70 -12.74
N GLY A 180 13.10 10.31 -13.84
CA GLY A 180 12.24 10.58 -15.01
C GLY A 180 11.36 11.83 -14.92
N GLY A 181 11.59 12.70 -13.93
CA GLY A 181 10.95 14.01 -13.79
C GLY A 181 9.52 13.97 -13.23
N ALA A 182 9.03 15.11 -12.75
CA ALA A 182 7.73 15.22 -12.09
C ALA A 182 6.55 14.90 -13.01
N GLU A 183 6.61 15.31 -14.28
CA GLU A 183 5.55 15.07 -15.29
C GLU A 183 5.20 13.59 -15.42
N LYS A 184 6.21 12.71 -15.35
CA LYS A 184 6.03 11.26 -15.50
C LYS A 184 5.13 10.64 -14.41
N TRP A 185 5.11 11.23 -13.22
CA TRP A 185 4.44 10.68 -12.04
C TRP A 185 3.19 11.44 -11.65
N THR A 186 2.98 12.63 -12.22
CA THR A 186 1.90 13.52 -11.80
C THR A 186 0.61 13.21 -12.54
N GLY A 187 -0.42 12.85 -11.78
CA GLY A 187 -1.79 12.66 -12.25
C GLY A 187 -2.72 13.81 -11.84
N ARG A 188 -3.98 13.73 -12.30
CA ARG A 188 -5.02 14.71 -11.95
C ARG A 188 -5.58 14.52 -10.54
N GLY A 189 -5.33 13.38 -9.89
CA GLY A 189 -5.83 13.08 -8.54
C GLY A 189 -7.34 13.28 -8.44
N THR A 190 -7.74 14.25 -7.61
CA THR A 190 -9.15 14.63 -7.40
C THR A 190 -9.85 15.25 -8.62
N GLY A 191 -9.18 15.32 -9.78
CA GLY A 191 -9.76 15.81 -11.03
C GLY A 191 -9.40 17.25 -11.38
N VAL A 192 -8.17 17.69 -11.06
CA VAL A 192 -7.71 19.03 -11.43
C VAL A 192 -7.66 19.25 -12.94
N ASP A 193 -7.84 20.50 -13.36
CA ASP A 193 -7.72 20.96 -14.74
C ASP A 193 -6.25 20.98 -15.22
N ASP A 194 -6.02 21.39 -16.47
CA ASP A 194 -4.66 21.44 -17.05
C ASP A 194 -3.75 22.43 -16.33
N ALA A 195 -4.30 23.55 -15.88
CA ALA A 195 -3.57 24.52 -15.06
C ALA A 195 -3.17 23.92 -13.71
N GLY A 196 -4.07 23.17 -13.07
CA GLY A 196 -3.81 22.44 -11.84
C GLY A 196 -2.78 21.33 -12.01
N LEU A 197 -2.83 20.58 -13.12
CA LEU A 197 -1.80 19.59 -13.43
C LEU A 197 -0.43 20.25 -13.56
N LYS A 198 -0.34 21.38 -14.28
CA LYS A 198 0.91 22.15 -14.41
C LYS A 198 1.41 22.66 -13.05
N ARG A 199 0.51 23.20 -12.20
CA ARG A 199 0.87 23.60 -10.82
C ARG A 199 1.44 22.45 -10.02
N LYS A 200 0.83 21.25 -10.10
CA LYS A 200 1.35 20.05 -9.42
C LYS A 200 2.76 19.69 -9.88
N VAL A 201 3.00 19.67 -11.19
CA VAL A 201 4.34 19.38 -11.75
C VAL A 201 5.37 20.39 -11.23
N THR A 202 5.10 21.69 -11.35
CA THR A 202 6.00 22.74 -10.86
C THR A 202 6.25 22.65 -9.34
N THR A 203 5.20 22.35 -8.57
CA THR A 203 5.30 22.16 -7.12
C THR A 203 6.24 21.01 -6.78
N ILE A 204 6.10 19.86 -7.46
CA ILE A 204 6.94 18.69 -7.25
C ILE A 204 8.39 18.99 -7.64
N GLU A 205 8.63 19.66 -8.77
CA GLU A 205 9.98 20.05 -9.19
C GLU A 205 10.65 21.00 -8.18
N ALA A 206 9.89 21.95 -7.63
CA ALA A 206 10.39 22.84 -6.58
C ALA A 206 10.79 22.06 -5.31
N GLY A 207 9.96 21.11 -4.89
CA GLY A 207 10.26 20.21 -3.77
C GLY A 207 11.51 19.37 -4.00
N LEU A 208 11.62 18.73 -5.16
CA LEU A 208 12.80 17.93 -5.54
C LEU A 208 14.07 18.78 -5.54
N LYS A 209 14.01 20.00 -6.09
CA LYS A 209 15.15 20.91 -6.11
C LYS A 209 15.56 21.35 -4.70
N ARG A 210 14.59 21.70 -3.84
CA ARG A 210 14.85 22.12 -2.47
C ARG A 210 15.56 21.04 -1.66
N HIS A 211 15.10 19.80 -1.81
CA HIS A 211 15.56 18.67 -1.00
C HIS A 211 16.61 17.82 -1.72
N ALA A 212 17.38 18.40 -2.66
CA ALA A 212 18.35 17.68 -3.49
C ALA A 212 19.32 16.80 -2.66
N ASP A 213 19.80 17.31 -1.52
CA ASP A 213 20.72 16.62 -0.62
C ASP A 213 20.08 15.41 0.10
N ALA A 214 18.75 15.33 0.15
CA ALA A 214 18.00 14.22 0.73
C ALA A 214 17.69 13.11 -0.28
N LEU A 215 17.79 13.37 -1.59
CA LEU A 215 17.29 12.47 -2.64
C LEU A 215 18.13 11.19 -2.83
N SER A 216 19.29 11.07 -2.17
CA SER A 216 20.06 9.82 -2.20
C SER A 216 19.57 8.78 -1.18
N ASP A 217 18.66 9.15 -0.28
CA ASP A 217 18.23 8.31 0.84
C ASP A 217 16.70 8.14 0.89
N PRO A 218 16.17 6.92 0.68
CA PRO A 218 14.73 6.67 0.66
C PRO A 218 13.97 7.13 1.91
N LEU A 219 14.58 7.06 3.10
CA LEU A 219 13.93 7.50 4.34
C LEU A 219 13.86 9.03 4.43
N LYS A 220 14.93 9.72 4.00
CA LYS A 220 14.95 11.18 3.96
C LYS A 220 14.00 11.72 2.89
N ILE A 221 13.89 11.04 1.74
CA ILE A 221 12.87 11.33 0.72
C ILE A 221 11.46 11.26 1.34
N ALA A 222 11.15 10.16 2.02
CA ALA A 222 9.83 9.98 2.63
C ALA A 222 9.51 11.03 3.70
N ALA A 223 10.50 11.43 4.50
CA ALA A 223 10.35 12.48 5.50
C ALA A 223 10.19 13.88 4.87
N ALA A 224 10.99 14.21 3.86
CA ALA A 224 11.05 15.54 3.27
C ALA A 224 9.88 15.84 2.31
N LEU A 225 9.46 14.85 1.53
CA LEU A 225 8.48 15.01 0.43
C LEU A 225 7.13 14.35 0.70
N GLY A 226 6.98 13.59 1.79
CA GLY A 226 5.83 12.74 2.04
C GLY A 226 4.66 13.40 2.81
N GLY A 227 3.94 12.56 3.52
CA GLY A 227 2.83 12.90 4.42
C GLY A 227 2.82 11.97 5.62
N ARG A 228 2.11 12.35 6.70
CA ARG A 228 2.03 11.49 7.90
C ARG A 228 1.38 10.15 7.58
N GLU A 229 0.35 10.14 6.75
CA GLU A 229 -0.34 8.93 6.31
C GLU A 229 0.50 8.06 5.37
N LEU A 230 1.32 8.66 4.49
CA LEU A 230 2.30 7.90 3.71
C LEU A 230 3.37 7.28 4.62
N ALA A 231 3.87 8.02 5.61
CA ALA A 231 4.84 7.50 6.59
C ALA A 231 4.23 6.37 7.44
N ALA A 232 2.95 6.49 7.82
CA ALA A 232 2.25 5.42 8.52
C ALA A 232 2.06 4.18 7.64
N ILE A 233 1.67 4.32 6.36
CA ILE A 233 1.58 3.18 5.44
C ILE A 233 2.95 2.49 5.27
N PHE A 234 4.03 3.26 5.19
CA PHE A 234 5.39 2.71 5.17
C PHE A 234 5.68 1.88 6.45
N GLY A 235 5.40 2.44 7.63
CA GLY A 235 5.57 1.74 8.92
C GLY A 235 4.70 0.50 9.04
N ALA A 236 3.44 0.57 8.62
CA ALA A 236 2.50 -0.55 8.60
C ALA A 236 2.96 -1.66 7.64
N THR A 237 3.50 -1.29 6.48
CA THR A 237 4.10 -2.23 5.53
C THR A 237 5.29 -2.94 6.15
N LEU A 238 6.15 -2.23 6.87
CA LEU A 238 7.29 -2.81 7.58
C LEU A 238 6.83 -3.75 8.71
N ALA A 239 5.85 -3.35 9.52
CA ALA A 239 5.29 -4.20 10.58
C ALA A 239 4.66 -5.48 10.03
N ALA A 240 3.89 -5.36 8.94
CA ALA A 240 3.32 -6.51 8.24
C ALA A 240 4.43 -7.48 7.78
N ARG A 241 5.54 -6.95 7.23
CA ARG A 241 6.71 -7.76 6.85
C ARG A 241 7.27 -8.53 8.04
N ARG A 242 7.48 -7.85 9.17
CA ARG A 242 8.05 -8.42 10.40
C ARG A 242 7.16 -9.47 11.05
N ASN A 243 5.84 -9.26 11.00
CA ASN A 243 4.85 -10.18 11.51
C ASN A 243 4.48 -11.30 10.53
N ASN A 244 5.09 -11.32 9.33
CA ASN A 244 4.74 -12.19 8.21
C ASN A 244 3.24 -12.10 7.82
N VAL A 245 2.66 -10.91 7.94
CA VAL A 245 1.28 -10.63 7.52
C VAL A 245 1.30 -10.21 6.05
N PRO A 246 0.59 -10.92 5.15
CA PRO A 246 0.47 -10.50 3.75
C PRO A 246 -0.29 -9.17 3.62
N VAL A 247 0.07 -8.37 2.60
CA VAL A 247 -0.45 -7.02 2.36
C VAL A 247 -1.07 -6.91 0.97
N LEU A 248 -2.25 -6.30 0.89
CA LEU A 248 -2.80 -5.74 -0.35
C LEU A 248 -2.59 -4.23 -0.37
N LEU A 249 -1.79 -3.76 -1.34
CA LEU A 249 -1.60 -2.34 -1.62
C LEU A 249 -2.71 -1.85 -2.54
N ASP A 250 -3.33 -0.73 -2.18
CA ASP A 250 -4.42 -0.12 -2.94
C ASP A 250 -3.92 0.60 -4.21
N GLY A 251 -4.13 1.91 -4.29
CA GLY A 251 -3.78 2.72 -5.45
C GLY A 251 -2.40 3.35 -5.36
N PHE A 252 -2.23 4.38 -6.19
CA PHE A 252 -0.96 5.07 -6.40
C PHE A 252 -0.29 5.56 -5.11
N VAL A 253 -1.06 6.17 -4.21
CA VAL A 253 -0.53 6.77 -2.98
C VAL A 253 -0.01 5.70 -2.03
N CYS A 254 -0.76 4.60 -1.82
CA CYS A 254 -0.31 3.48 -0.99
C CYS A 254 0.95 2.81 -1.56
N THR A 255 1.00 2.61 -2.88
CA THR A 255 2.18 2.05 -3.54
C THR A 255 3.39 2.97 -3.41
N ALA A 256 3.22 4.28 -3.59
CA ALA A 256 4.29 5.27 -3.42
C ALA A 256 4.77 5.34 -1.97
N ALA A 257 3.88 5.21 -0.99
CA ALA A 257 4.21 5.16 0.43
C ALA A 257 5.06 3.92 0.79
N ALA A 258 4.79 2.77 0.18
CA ALA A 258 5.54 1.54 0.40
C ALA A 258 6.88 1.49 -0.38
N ALA A 259 7.01 2.26 -1.47
CA ALA A 259 8.16 2.24 -2.37
C ALA A 259 9.54 2.49 -1.71
N PRO A 260 9.69 3.34 -0.67
CA PRO A 260 10.96 3.46 0.05
C PRO A 260 11.48 2.12 0.56
N LEU A 261 10.61 1.20 1.01
CA LEU A 261 11.02 -0.12 1.50
C LEU A 261 11.61 -0.98 0.37
N ALA A 262 11.03 -0.93 -0.83
CA ALA A 262 11.59 -1.61 -2.01
C ALA A 262 12.95 -1.04 -2.45
N ARG A 263 13.19 0.26 -2.23
CA ARG A 263 14.48 0.88 -2.53
C ARG A 263 15.54 0.58 -1.46
N LEU A 264 15.12 0.33 -0.22
CA LEU A 264 16.02 -0.06 0.87
C LEU A 264 16.40 -1.54 0.82
N HIS A 265 15.49 -2.42 0.41
CA HIS A 265 15.71 -3.86 0.41
C HIS A 265 15.17 -4.53 -0.88
N PRO A 266 15.96 -5.38 -1.58
CA PRO A 266 15.56 -5.97 -2.86
C PRO A 266 14.25 -6.75 -2.83
N THR A 267 13.94 -7.39 -1.70
CA THR A 267 12.69 -8.13 -1.46
C THR A 267 11.79 -7.45 -0.42
N GLY A 268 11.96 -6.12 -0.26
CA GLY A 268 11.26 -5.33 0.76
C GLY A 268 9.73 -5.46 0.69
N LEU A 269 9.20 -5.64 -0.52
CA LEU A 269 7.76 -5.78 -0.78
C LEU A 269 7.31 -7.21 -1.13
N ALA A 270 8.12 -8.24 -0.85
CA ALA A 270 7.79 -9.62 -1.18
C ALA A 270 6.53 -10.17 -0.49
N HIS A 271 6.11 -9.54 0.62
CA HIS A 271 4.86 -9.82 1.34
C HIS A 271 3.66 -9.03 0.84
N THR A 272 3.83 -8.22 -0.21
CA THR A 272 2.77 -7.39 -0.78
C THR A 272 2.29 -7.92 -2.12
N ILE A 273 1.03 -7.67 -2.43
CA ILE A 273 0.46 -7.74 -3.77
C ILE A 273 -0.18 -6.38 -4.07
N ALA A 274 0.04 -5.87 -5.28
CA ALA A 274 -0.75 -4.75 -5.79
C ALA A 274 -2.18 -5.22 -6.08
N ALA A 275 -3.15 -4.66 -5.37
CA ALA A 275 -4.54 -5.07 -5.49
C ALA A 275 -5.14 -4.62 -6.83
N HIS A 276 -4.89 -3.38 -7.22
CA HIS A 276 -5.36 -2.86 -8.49
C HIS A 276 -4.36 -1.87 -9.09
N VAL A 277 -4.47 -1.64 -10.39
CA VAL A 277 -3.86 -0.48 -11.02
C VAL A 277 -4.87 0.67 -11.04
N SER A 278 -4.61 1.65 -10.19
CA SER A 278 -5.27 2.97 -10.24
C SER A 278 -5.17 3.64 -11.62
N ALA A 279 -6.20 4.40 -11.99
CA ALA A 279 -6.23 5.26 -13.17
C ALA A 279 -5.35 6.53 -13.03
N GLU A 280 -4.70 6.74 -11.89
CA GLU A 280 -3.64 7.76 -11.77
C GLU A 280 -2.48 7.46 -12.74
N SER A 281 -2.07 8.46 -13.53
CA SER A 281 -1.12 8.32 -14.64
C SER A 281 0.22 7.66 -14.26
N GLY A 282 0.70 7.93 -13.05
CA GLY A 282 1.96 7.41 -12.54
C GLY A 282 1.90 5.95 -12.05
N HIS A 283 0.71 5.39 -11.79
CA HIS A 283 0.65 4.15 -11.01
C HIS A 283 1.11 2.91 -11.77
N ARG A 284 0.68 2.72 -13.03
CA ARG A 284 1.12 1.58 -13.84
C ARG A 284 2.65 1.54 -13.95
N ARG A 285 3.28 2.69 -14.15
CA ARG A 285 4.75 2.84 -14.21
C ARG A 285 5.42 2.53 -12.88
N LEU A 286 4.81 2.93 -11.77
CA LEU A 286 5.32 2.62 -10.45
C LEU A 286 5.26 1.12 -10.16
N LEU A 287 4.15 0.46 -10.51
CA LEU A 287 4.00 -0.99 -10.41
C LEU A 287 5.03 -1.73 -11.26
N GLU A 288 5.28 -1.27 -12.49
CA GLU A 288 6.35 -1.80 -13.36
C GLU A 288 7.74 -1.65 -12.72
N ALA A 289 8.06 -0.47 -12.18
CA ALA A 289 9.34 -0.20 -11.52
C ALA A 289 9.56 -1.05 -10.27
N LEU A 290 8.47 -1.45 -9.60
CA LEU A 290 8.48 -2.28 -8.40
C LEU A 290 8.34 -3.80 -8.70
N GLY A 291 8.08 -4.18 -9.95
CA GLY A 291 7.81 -5.58 -10.31
C GLY A 291 6.52 -6.14 -9.67
N LEU A 292 5.50 -5.30 -9.47
CA LEU A 292 4.25 -5.66 -8.81
C LEU A 292 3.07 -5.73 -9.79
N PRO A 293 2.80 -6.89 -10.42
CA PRO A 293 1.66 -7.02 -11.33
C PRO A 293 0.33 -6.96 -10.55
N PRO A 294 -0.58 -6.01 -10.88
CA PRO A 294 -1.83 -5.82 -10.17
C PRO A 294 -2.80 -7.01 -10.34
N LEU A 295 -3.71 -7.21 -9.39
CA LEU A 295 -4.80 -8.19 -9.53
C LEU A 295 -5.95 -7.67 -10.41
N LEU A 296 -6.24 -6.37 -10.33
CA LEU A 296 -7.40 -5.74 -10.97
C LEU A 296 -6.98 -4.52 -11.81
N ASP A 297 -7.61 -4.33 -12.97
CA ASP A 297 -7.56 -3.09 -13.76
C ASP A 297 -9.00 -2.65 -14.04
N LEU A 298 -9.54 -1.80 -13.17
CA LEU A 298 -10.95 -1.38 -13.17
C LEU A 298 -11.11 0.13 -13.41
N GLY A 299 -10.02 0.85 -13.72
CA GLY A 299 -10.04 2.31 -13.86
C GLY A 299 -10.37 3.07 -12.57
N MET A 300 -10.26 2.43 -11.40
CA MET A 300 -10.52 3.04 -10.10
C MET A 300 -9.44 4.08 -9.74
N ARG A 301 -9.81 5.13 -9.02
CA ARG A 301 -8.86 6.16 -8.53
C ARG A 301 -9.38 6.90 -7.27
N LEU A 302 -10.21 6.22 -6.48
CA LEU A 302 -10.80 6.80 -5.27
C LEU A 302 -9.76 6.89 -4.13
N GLY A 303 -8.96 5.84 -3.94
CA GLY A 303 -8.12 5.68 -2.75
C GLY A 303 -8.87 4.96 -1.65
N GLU A 304 -8.64 5.36 -0.39
CA GLU A 304 -9.32 4.85 0.81
C GLU A 304 -9.12 3.36 1.08
N GLY A 305 -8.25 2.66 0.34
CA GLY A 305 -8.11 1.20 0.44
C GLY A 305 -9.18 0.43 -0.33
N SER A 306 -9.97 1.12 -1.16
CA SER A 306 -11.15 0.55 -1.84
C SER A 306 -10.79 -0.58 -2.83
N GLY A 307 -9.76 -0.40 -3.66
CA GLY A 307 -9.25 -1.43 -4.56
C GLY A 307 -8.59 -2.59 -3.80
N ALA A 308 -7.83 -2.30 -2.74
CA ALA A 308 -7.28 -3.33 -1.84
C ALA A 308 -8.36 -4.20 -1.22
N CYS A 309 -9.38 -3.58 -0.65
CA CYS A 309 -10.51 -4.27 -0.04
C CYS A 309 -11.31 -5.08 -1.05
N LEU A 310 -11.54 -4.55 -2.25
CA LEU A 310 -12.22 -5.27 -3.32
C LEU A 310 -11.45 -6.55 -3.73
N ALA A 311 -10.12 -6.47 -3.81
CA ALA A 311 -9.27 -7.59 -4.16
C ALA A 311 -9.25 -8.72 -3.12
N VAL A 312 -9.66 -8.46 -1.86
CA VAL A 312 -9.82 -9.50 -0.84
C VAL A 312 -10.73 -10.63 -1.35
N ASN A 313 -11.77 -10.31 -2.12
CA ASN A 313 -12.69 -11.32 -2.68
C ASN A 313 -12.00 -12.27 -3.67
N ILE A 314 -10.98 -11.79 -4.39
CA ILE A 314 -10.15 -12.61 -5.27
C ILE A 314 -9.25 -13.53 -4.44
N VAL A 315 -8.66 -13.00 -3.37
CA VAL A 315 -7.80 -13.78 -2.46
C VAL A 315 -8.63 -14.86 -1.72
N ARG A 316 -9.83 -14.53 -1.27
CA ARG A 316 -10.77 -15.50 -0.67
C ARG A 316 -11.16 -16.59 -1.67
N SER A 317 -11.45 -16.22 -2.92
CA SER A 317 -11.73 -17.20 -3.99
C SER A 317 -10.56 -18.15 -4.24
N ALA A 318 -9.33 -17.61 -4.29
CA ALA A 318 -8.12 -18.42 -4.43
C ALA A 318 -7.99 -19.45 -3.30
N LEU A 319 -8.18 -18.98 -2.06
CA LEU A 319 -8.11 -19.82 -0.88
C LEU A 319 -9.20 -20.90 -0.86
N GLU A 320 -10.43 -20.55 -1.23
CA GLU A 320 -11.56 -21.49 -1.23
C GLU A 320 -11.34 -22.60 -2.27
N CYS A 321 -10.84 -22.27 -3.47
CA CYS A 321 -10.44 -23.26 -4.46
C CYS A 321 -9.35 -24.18 -3.91
N HIS A 322 -8.31 -23.62 -3.29
CA HIS A 322 -7.22 -24.39 -2.71
C HIS A 322 -7.71 -25.36 -1.61
N ALA A 323 -8.63 -24.90 -0.77
CA ALA A 323 -9.07 -25.64 0.40
C ALA A 323 -10.16 -26.66 0.11
N ARG A 324 -11.06 -26.40 -0.84
CA ARG A 324 -12.29 -27.19 -1.03
C ARG A 324 -12.36 -27.98 -2.32
N MET A 325 -11.53 -27.69 -3.31
CA MET A 325 -11.46 -28.56 -4.48
C MET A 325 -10.98 -29.95 -4.05
N ALA A 326 -11.61 -30.98 -4.61
CA ALA A 326 -11.13 -32.34 -4.50
C ALA A 326 -9.80 -32.48 -5.25
N SER A 327 -8.98 -33.43 -4.81
CA SER A 327 -7.88 -33.99 -5.58
C SER A 327 -8.38 -34.99 -6.61
N PHE A 328 -7.57 -35.30 -7.63
CA PHE A 328 -7.86 -36.38 -8.59
C PHE A 328 -8.18 -37.71 -7.87
N ALA A 329 -7.40 -38.03 -6.84
CA ALA A 329 -7.61 -39.21 -6.01
C ALA A 329 -8.96 -39.21 -5.27
N GLU A 330 -9.34 -38.10 -4.62
CA GLU A 330 -10.62 -37.97 -3.92
C GLU A 330 -11.83 -38.01 -4.87
N ALA A 331 -11.67 -37.44 -6.07
CA ALA A 331 -12.72 -37.40 -7.08
C ALA A 331 -12.84 -38.70 -7.91
N GLY A 332 -11.90 -39.64 -7.77
CA GLY A 332 -11.84 -40.84 -8.60
C GLY A 332 -11.62 -40.54 -10.09
N VAL A 333 -10.98 -39.41 -10.41
CA VAL A 333 -10.68 -38.99 -11.77
C VAL A 333 -9.27 -39.48 -12.12
N SER A 334 -9.12 -40.17 -13.24
CA SER A 334 -7.82 -40.69 -13.68
C SER A 334 -6.80 -39.56 -13.86
N GLU A 335 -5.62 -39.75 -13.27
CA GLU A 335 -4.44 -38.96 -13.58
C GLU A 335 -3.99 -39.28 -15.03
N LYS A 336 -3.41 -38.30 -15.72
CA LYS A 336 -2.81 -38.51 -17.05
C LYS A 336 -1.40 -39.08 -16.92
#